data_AF-A0A158J195-F1
#
_entry.id   AF-A0A158J195-F1
#
_cell.length_a   1.000
_cell.length_b   1.000
_cell.length_c   1.000
_cell.angle_alpha   90.00
_cell.angle_beta   90.00
_cell.angle_gamma   90.00
#
_symmetry.space_group_name_H-M   'P 1'
#
loop_
_entity.id
_entity.type
_entity.pdbx_description
1 polymer ?
#
loop_
_entity_poly.entity_id
_entity_poly.type
_entity_poly.pdbx_seq_one_letter_code
_entity_poly.pdbx_strand_id
1 'polypeptide(L)'
;MRKLFCVGAAGALLLAGCVGTPSLSGTPGAPSFSALQEICGSASADYGPDAQDVYSAFFDAYVAFRRNGLSKERFCAFQGAIAERHAAYAANPGPQAQNAWASFFLDQRAQALSWRAAVDPTLRAG
;
A
#
# COMPACT_ATOMS: atom_id res chain seq x y z
N MET A 1 -16.14 -51.68 23.81
CA MET A 1 -15.08 -50.90 23.12
C MET A 1 -15.60 -50.40 21.77
N ARG A 2 -15.69 -49.07 21.60
CA ARG A 2 -15.81 -48.24 20.38
C ARG A 2 -16.20 -46.83 20.91
N LYS A 3 -15.31 -45.87 21.22
CA LYS A 3 -14.42 -45.04 20.35
C LYS A 3 -15.21 -44.53 19.12
N LEU A 4 -15.35 -43.23 18.78
CA LEU A 4 -14.65 -41.99 19.09
C LEU A 4 -15.56 -40.78 18.76
N PHE A 5 -15.47 -39.73 19.60
CA PHE A 5 -15.43 -38.28 19.32
C PHE A 5 -16.39 -37.62 18.30
N CYS A 6 -17.26 -36.76 18.85
CA CYS A 6 -17.80 -35.57 18.20
C CYS A 6 -16.65 -34.63 17.81
N VAL A 7 -16.27 -34.62 16.53
CA VAL A 7 -15.46 -33.56 15.94
C VAL A 7 -16.43 -32.58 15.28
N GLY A 8 -16.83 -31.58 16.06
CA GLY A 8 -17.73 -30.51 15.62
C GLY A 8 -17.26 -29.16 16.16
N ALA A 9 -15.98 -28.83 15.99
CA ALA A 9 -15.43 -27.52 16.34
C ALA A 9 -14.03 -27.29 15.71
N ALA A 10 -13.88 -27.54 14.41
CA ALA A 10 -12.63 -27.23 13.70
C ALA A 10 -12.93 -26.61 12.33
N GLY A 11 -13.76 -25.56 12.32
CA GLY A 11 -14.09 -24.79 11.11
C GLY A 11 -13.47 -23.38 11.07
N ALA A 12 -12.71 -22.97 12.09
CA ALA A 12 -12.29 -21.57 12.26
C ALA A 12 -10.80 -21.29 12.01
N LEU A 13 -10.03 -22.24 11.45
CA LEU A 13 -8.59 -22.07 11.19
C LEU A 13 -8.21 -21.90 9.71
N LEU A 14 -9.19 -21.75 8.80
CA LEU A 14 -8.92 -21.70 7.35
C LEU A 14 -9.15 -20.33 6.70
N LEU A 15 -9.04 -19.22 7.45
CA LEU A 15 -8.98 -17.87 6.86
C LEU A 15 -7.58 -17.23 6.90
N ALA A 16 -6.54 -17.95 7.31
CA ALA A 16 -5.14 -17.48 7.25
C ALA A 16 -4.53 -17.48 5.83
N GLY A 17 -5.36 -17.59 4.80
CA GLY A 17 -4.97 -17.51 3.40
C GLY A 17 -5.32 -16.18 2.72
N CYS A 18 -5.69 -15.15 3.48
CA CYS A 18 -5.75 -13.80 2.93
C CYS A 18 -4.34 -13.42 2.49
N VAL A 19 -4.15 -13.22 1.19
CA VAL A 19 -2.95 -12.68 0.51
C VAL A 19 -2.18 -11.78 1.47
N GLY A 20 -1.03 -12.26 1.96
CA GLY A 20 -0.30 -11.60 3.03
C GLY A 20 -0.02 -10.15 2.67
N THR A 21 -0.52 -9.22 3.48
CA THR A 21 -0.17 -7.80 3.37
C THR A 21 1.34 -7.69 3.38
N PRO A 22 1.98 -7.16 2.31
CA PRO A 22 3.43 -7.17 2.23
C PRO A 22 3.99 -6.35 3.39
N SER A 23 4.90 -6.95 4.16
CA SER A 23 5.46 -6.34 5.36
C SER A 23 6.05 -4.95 5.06
N LEU A 24 5.83 -3.99 5.96
CA LEU A 24 6.46 -2.66 5.89
C LEU A 24 7.99 -2.74 5.91
N SER A 25 8.56 -3.85 6.40
CA SER A 25 10.00 -4.12 6.38
C SER A 25 10.55 -4.45 4.98
N GLY A 26 9.68 -4.63 3.97
CA GLY A 26 10.06 -5.05 2.64
C GLY A 26 10.25 -6.56 2.52
N THR A 27 10.60 -7.01 1.31
CA THR A 27 10.90 -8.41 0.99
C THR A 27 12.13 -8.48 0.09
N PRO A 28 12.74 -9.66 -0.14
CA PRO A 28 13.78 -9.80 -1.15
C PRO A 28 13.28 -9.30 -2.52
N GLY A 29 13.78 -8.15 -2.98
CA GLY A 29 13.38 -7.50 -4.23
C GLY A 29 12.37 -6.34 -4.09
N ALA A 30 11.85 -6.08 -2.89
CA ALA A 30 11.01 -4.92 -2.60
C ALA A 30 11.60 -4.06 -1.46
N PRO A 31 11.79 -2.74 -1.64
CA PRO A 31 12.27 -1.86 -0.59
C PRO A 31 11.30 -1.85 0.61
N SER A 32 11.83 -1.59 1.80
CA SER A 32 10.99 -1.30 2.97
C SER A 32 10.23 0.01 2.77
N PHE A 33 9.18 0.23 3.57
CA PHE A 33 8.41 1.46 3.51
C PHE A 33 9.24 2.69 3.89
N SER A 34 10.16 2.57 4.85
CA SER A 34 11.11 3.63 5.18
C SER A 34 12.06 3.93 4.01
N ALA A 35 12.62 2.89 3.39
CA ALA A 35 13.51 3.05 2.25
C ALA A 35 12.80 3.69 1.05
N LEU A 36 11.50 3.40 0.83
CA LEU A 36 10.71 4.06 -0.21
C LEU A 36 10.57 5.57 0.03
N GLN A 37 10.35 5.98 1.28
CA GLN A 37 10.22 7.38 1.66
C GLN A 37 11.55 8.14 1.54
N GLU A 38 12.66 7.46 1.82
CA GLU A 38 14.01 8.03 1.73
C GLU A 38 14.46 8.35 0.29
N ILE A 39 13.89 7.70 -0.73
CA ILE A 39 14.24 7.94 -2.16
C ILE A 39 14.13 9.42 -2.53
N CYS A 40 13.16 10.12 -1.95
CA CYS A 40 12.84 11.51 -2.24
C CYS A 40 13.53 12.51 -1.32
N GLY A 41 14.31 12.04 -0.33
CA GLY A 41 15.06 12.88 0.60
C GLY A 41 14.19 13.70 1.56
N SER A 42 12.88 13.46 1.60
CA SER A 42 11.94 14.05 2.55
C SER A 42 11.91 13.27 3.86
N ALA A 43 11.50 13.93 4.95
CA ALA A 43 11.24 13.25 6.21
C ALA A 43 10.19 12.15 6.01
N SER A 44 10.43 10.98 6.62
CA SER A 44 9.45 9.90 6.64
C SER A 44 8.18 10.37 7.34
N ALA A 45 7.04 10.29 6.67
CA ALA A 45 5.74 10.53 7.26
C ALA A 45 5.26 9.30 8.02
N ASP A 46 4.56 9.53 9.12
CA ASP A 46 3.83 8.48 9.85
C ASP A 46 2.39 8.44 9.35
N TYR A 47 1.99 7.30 8.80
CA TYR A 47 0.66 7.06 8.25
C TYR A 47 -0.23 6.24 9.20
N GLY A 48 0.29 5.82 10.36
CA GLY A 48 -0.44 5.08 11.36
C GLY A 48 -1.22 3.88 10.77
N PRO A 49 -2.56 3.82 10.93
CA PRO A 49 -3.39 2.74 10.39
C PRO A 49 -3.34 2.59 8.86
N ASP A 50 -3.08 3.69 8.13
CA ASP A 50 -3.08 3.70 6.66
C ASP A 50 -1.73 3.28 6.07
N ALA A 51 -0.71 3.01 6.90
CA ALA A 51 0.65 2.74 6.47
C ALA A 51 0.76 1.58 5.45
N GLN A 52 -0.03 0.53 5.63
CA GLN A 52 -0.01 -0.63 4.72
C GLN A 52 -0.54 -0.29 3.33
N ASP A 53 -1.60 0.51 3.27
CA ASP A 53 -2.19 0.91 2.00
C ASP A 53 -1.29 1.91 1.28
N VAL A 54 -0.72 2.87 2.02
CA VAL A 54 0.24 3.86 1.49
C VAL A 54 1.50 3.18 0.98
N TYR A 55 2.04 2.22 1.73
CA TYR A 55 3.16 1.39 1.29
C TYR A 55 2.86 0.70 -0.04
N SER A 56 1.66 0.12 -0.18
CA SER A 56 1.27 -0.57 -1.42
C SER A 56 1.21 0.39 -2.62
N ALA A 57 0.62 1.58 -2.43
CA ALA A 57 0.58 2.62 -3.45
C ALA A 57 1.98 3.12 -3.85
N PHE A 58 2.86 3.34 -2.86
CA PHE A 58 4.24 3.75 -3.09
C PHE A 58 5.03 2.66 -3.81
N PHE A 59 4.81 1.39 -3.47
CA PHE A 59 5.46 0.27 -4.11
C PHE A 59 5.04 0.15 -5.59
N ASP A 60 3.75 0.31 -5.91
CA ASP A 60 3.28 0.29 -7.29
C ASP A 60 3.91 1.40 -8.14
N ALA A 61 3.95 2.64 -7.61
CA ALA A 61 4.62 3.75 -8.25
C ALA A 61 6.16 3.53 -8.36
N TYR A 62 6.77 2.88 -7.35
CA TYR A 62 8.18 2.53 -7.35
C TYR A 62 8.53 1.52 -8.44
N VAL A 63 7.67 0.51 -8.68
CA VAL A 63 7.88 -0.44 -9.79
C VAL A 63 7.89 0.31 -11.13
N ALA A 64 6.97 1.26 -11.33
CA ALA A 64 6.96 2.10 -12.52
C ALA A 64 8.23 2.96 -12.64
N PHE A 65 8.66 3.61 -11.56
CA PHE A 65 9.90 4.39 -11.50
C PHE A 65 11.12 3.53 -11.84
N ARG A 66 11.26 2.35 -11.22
CA ARG A 66 12.37 1.42 -11.45
C ARG A 66 12.47 0.89 -12.88
N ARG A 67 11.34 0.80 -13.58
CA ARG A 67 11.27 0.39 -14.99
C ARG A 67 11.28 1.58 -15.96
N ASN A 68 11.65 2.78 -15.49
CA ASN A 68 11.69 4.03 -16.27
C ASN A 68 10.34 4.48 -16.86
N GLY A 69 9.22 3.98 -16.33
CA GLY A 69 7.86 4.41 -16.72
C GLY A 69 7.36 5.64 -15.96
N LEU A 70 8.08 6.07 -14.93
CA LEU A 70 7.80 7.25 -14.12
C LEU A 70 9.13 7.97 -13.83
N SER A 71 9.19 9.29 -14.02
CA SER A 71 10.41 10.05 -13.67
C SER A 71 10.56 10.17 -12.14
N LYS A 72 11.77 10.44 -11.66
CA LYS A 72 12.03 10.63 -10.22
C LYS A 72 11.22 11.80 -9.68
N GLU A 73 11.13 12.90 -10.43
CA GLU A 73 10.37 14.10 -10.04
C GLU A 73 8.89 13.77 -9.86
N ARG A 74 8.29 13.01 -10.80
CA ARG A 74 6.89 12.61 -10.70
C ARG A 74 6.65 11.64 -9.55
N PHE A 75 7.56 10.69 -9.32
CA PHE A 75 7.50 9.78 -8.18
C PHE A 75 7.55 10.52 -6.84
N CYS A 76 8.44 11.52 -6.72
CA CYS A 76 8.55 12.29 -5.48
C CYS A 76 7.41 13.29 -5.29
N ALA A 77 6.88 13.89 -6.36
CA ALA A 77 5.67 14.69 -6.29
C ALA A 77 4.46 13.86 -5.82
N PHE A 78 4.36 12.61 -6.28
CA PHE A 78 3.32 11.67 -5.84
C PHE A 78 3.41 11.37 -4.34
N GLN A 79 4.60 11.03 -3.83
CA GLN A 79 4.78 10.81 -2.39
C GLN A 79 4.48 12.08 -1.58
N GLY A 80 4.95 13.24 -2.04
CA GLY A 80 4.73 14.52 -1.38
C GLY A 80 3.25 14.89 -1.26
N ALA A 81 2.47 14.72 -2.35
CA ALA A 81 1.04 15.00 -2.34
C ALA A 81 0.27 14.11 -1.36
N ILE A 82 0.66 12.84 -1.24
CA ILE A 82 0.09 11.90 -0.27
C ILE A 82 0.43 12.31 1.16
N ALA A 83 1.70 12.62 1.43
CA ALA A 83 2.14 13.06 2.75
C ALA A 83 1.43 14.35 3.19
N GLU A 84 1.31 15.34 2.30
CA GLU A 84 0.63 16.61 2.56
C GLU A 84 -0.86 16.39 2.87
N ARG A 85 -1.56 15.61 2.05
CA ARG A 85 -2.99 15.35 2.28
C ARG A 85 -3.22 14.57 3.57
N HIS A 86 -2.39 13.57 3.84
CA HIS A 86 -2.49 12.78 5.08
C HIS A 86 -2.22 13.65 6.31
N ALA A 87 -1.21 14.53 6.27
CA ALA A 87 -0.93 15.47 7.36
C ALA A 87 -2.12 16.42 7.62
N ALA A 88 -2.77 16.93 6.57
CA ALA A 88 -3.97 17.75 6.72
C ALA A 88 -5.14 16.98 7.36
N TYR A 89 -5.31 15.71 7.04
CA TYR A 89 -6.28 14.83 7.68
C TYR A 89 -5.94 14.58 9.16
N ALA A 90 -4.68 14.24 9.45
CA ALA A 90 -4.23 13.96 10.81
C ALA A 90 -4.31 15.20 11.74
N ALA A 91 -4.12 16.40 11.20
CA ALA A 91 -4.23 17.65 11.95
C ALA A 91 -5.67 18.01 12.35
N ASN A 92 -6.69 17.52 11.62
CA ASN A 92 -8.09 17.80 11.91
C ASN A 92 -8.97 16.57 11.61
N PRO A 93 -8.92 15.54 12.46
CA PRO A 93 -9.65 14.30 12.24
C PRO A 93 -11.16 14.52 12.41
N GLY A 94 -11.94 14.01 11.46
CA GLY A 94 -13.40 14.05 11.48
C GLY A 94 -14.00 13.40 10.22
N PRO A 95 -15.32 13.14 10.18
CA PRO A 95 -15.94 12.39 9.08
C PRO A 95 -15.68 13.01 7.70
N GLN A 96 -15.69 14.34 7.61
CA GLN A 96 -15.41 15.06 6.37
C GLN A 96 -13.94 14.90 5.94
N ALA A 97 -13.00 15.06 6.86
CA ALA A 97 -11.57 14.92 6.59
C ALA A 97 -11.21 13.48 6.22
N GLN A 98 -11.84 12.50 6.89
CA GLN A 98 -11.70 11.07 6.57
C GLN A 98 -12.21 10.77 5.16
N ASN A 99 -13.40 11.27 4.79
CA ASN A 99 -13.94 11.08 3.44
C ASN A 99 -13.06 11.75 2.38
N ALA A 100 -12.54 12.95 2.66
CA ALA A 100 -11.64 13.66 1.76
C ALA A 100 -10.32 12.90 1.56
N TRP A 101 -9.74 12.37 2.64
CA TRP A 101 -8.55 11.52 2.58
C TRP A 101 -8.81 10.24 1.79
N ALA A 102 -9.87 9.51 2.12
CA ALA A 102 -10.22 8.25 1.46
C ALA A 102 -10.44 8.44 -0.04
N SER A 103 -11.21 9.46 -0.45
CA SER A 103 -11.46 9.75 -1.87
C SER A 103 -10.16 10.09 -2.61
N PHE A 104 -9.37 11.01 -2.07
CA PHE A 104 -8.10 11.40 -2.66
C PHE A 104 -7.16 10.19 -2.79
N PHE A 105 -7.05 9.39 -1.73
CA PHE A 105 -6.09 8.29 -1.70
C PHE A 105 -6.50 7.13 -2.61
N LEU A 106 -7.80 6.89 -2.79
CA LEU A 106 -8.30 5.95 -3.81
C LEU A 106 -7.88 6.37 -5.23
N ASP A 107 -7.95 7.66 -5.56
CA ASP A 107 -7.49 8.17 -6.85
C ASP A 107 -5.97 7.99 -7.02
N GLN A 108 -5.19 8.22 -5.96
CA GLN A 108 -3.75 8.00 -5.97
C GLN A 108 -3.38 6.53 -6.18
N ARG A 109 -4.12 5.61 -5.55
CA ARG A 109 -3.94 4.16 -5.75
C ARG A 109 -4.23 3.75 -7.19
N ALA A 110 -5.34 4.22 -7.75
CA ALA A 110 -5.68 3.96 -9.15
C ALA A 110 -4.59 4.48 -10.10
N GLN A 111 -4.06 5.67 -9.83
CA GLN A 111 -2.97 6.25 -10.60
C GLN A 111 -1.69 5.42 -10.52
N ALA A 112 -1.25 5.04 -9.32
CA ALA A 112 -0.05 4.21 -9.13
C ALA A 112 -0.16 2.85 -9.82
N LEU A 113 -1.33 2.19 -9.70
CA LEU A 113 -1.63 0.95 -10.39
C LEU A 113 -1.58 1.11 -11.92
N SER A 114 -2.11 2.22 -12.46
CA SER A 114 -2.06 2.49 -13.90
C SER A 114 -0.62 2.62 -14.42
N TRP A 115 0.26 3.27 -13.66
CA TRP A 115 1.68 3.38 -14.01
C TRP A 115 2.39 2.03 -13.95
N ARG A 116 2.12 1.23 -12.92
CA ARG A 116 2.69 -0.11 -12.82
C ARG A 116 2.20 -0.99 -13.97
N ALA A 117 0.89 -0.99 -14.24
CA ALA A 117 0.32 -1.72 -15.36
C ALA A 117 0.97 -1.30 -16.69
N ALA A 118 1.32 -0.02 -16.87
CA ALA A 118 2.01 0.46 -18.06
C ALA A 118 3.32 -0.31 -18.34
N VAL A 119 4.09 -0.63 -17.30
CA VAL A 119 5.42 -1.25 -17.39
C VAL A 119 5.47 -2.73 -16.99
N ASP A 120 4.37 -3.28 -16.47
CA ASP A 120 4.27 -4.65 -15.96
C ASP A 120 3.12 -5.41 -16.62
N PRO A 121 3.38 -6.15 -17.73
CA PRO A 121 2.33 -6.82 -18.48
C PRO A 121 1.66 -7.95 -17.69
N THR A 122 2.28 -8.45 -16.60
CA THR A 122 1.68 -9.46 -15.72
C THR A 122 0.40 -8.97 -15.03
N LEU A 123 0.21 -7.66 -14.88
CA LEU A 123 -1.02 -7.05 -14.35
C LEU A 123 -2.12 -6.88 -15.39
N ARG A 124 -1.84 -7.08 -16.69
CA ARG A 124 -2.82 -6.95 -17.78
C ARG A 124 -3.46 -8.27 -18.18
N ALA A 125 -2.93 -9.40 -17.72
CA ALA A 125 -3.45 -10.73 -18.01
C ALA A 125 -4.59 -11.09 -17.04
N GLY A 126 -5.68 -10.31 -17.11
CA GLY A 126 -6.97 -10.62 -16.48
C GLY A 126 -7.85 -11.44 -17.40
#